data_AF-A0A9N9C8Y8-F1
#
_entry.id   AF-A0A9N9C8Y8-F1
#
_cell.length_a   1.000
_cell.length_b   1.000
_cell.length_c   1.000
_cell.angle_alpha   90.00
_cell.angle_beta   90.00
_cell.angle_gamma   90.00
#
_symmetry.space_group_name_H-M   'P 1'
#
loop_
_entity.id
_entity.type
_entity.pdbx_description
1 polymer ?
#
loop_
_entity_poly.entity_id
_entity_poly.type
_entity_poly.pdbx_seq_one_letter_code
_entity_poly.pdbx_strand_id
1 'polypeptide(L)'
;MSKSRDEGAPAYKDPLSLRNASYHRGKKSDVFSLGVILWEVSSGKVPCGGRTKPHEIVVCRFDGYRDPPFPGTPEEYINLYSECWHED
;
A
#
# COMPACT_ATOMS: atom_id res chain seq x y z
N MET A 1 -18.32 18.85 15.36
CA MET A 1 -17.96 18.17 14.11
C MET A 1 -17.21 16.91 14.49
N SER A 2 -17.83 15.74 14.36
CA SER A 2 -17.17 14.45 14.62
C SER A 2 -16.06 14.30 13.57
N LYS A 3 -14.80 14.40 13.98
CA LYS A 3 -13.70 13.90 13.18
C LYS A 3 -13.85 12.39 13.21
N SER A 4 -14.36 11.78 12.14
CA SER A 4 -14.20 10.34 11.95
C SER A 4 -12.72 10.05 12.13
N ARG A 5 -12.37 9.28 13.17
CA ARG A 5 -11.07 8.64 13.19
C ARG A 5 -11.13 7.67 12.02
N ASP A 6 -10.46 8.02 10.93
CA ASP A 6 -10.29 7.12 9.78
C ASP A 6 -9.50 5.89 10.25
N GLU A 7 -10.18 4.95 10.90
CA GLU A 7 -9.73 3.58 11.18
C GLU A 7 -9.70 2.76 9.87
N GLY A 8 -9.27 3.38 8.77
CA GLY A 8 -9.04 2.70 7.50
C GLY A 8 -7.74 1.89 7.59
N ALA A 9 -7.63 0.84 6.79
CA ALA A 9 -6.46 -0.05 6.78
C ALA A 9 -5.21 0.70 6.25
N PRO A 10 -4.23 1.05 7.11
CA PRO A 10 -3.11 1.91 6.72
C PRO A 10 -2.15 1.24 5.72
N ALA A 11 -2.18 -0.09 5.63
CA ALA A 11 -1.33 -0.88 4.74
C ALA A 11 -1.60 -0.63 3.25
N TYR A 12 -2.81 -0.17 2.90
CA TYR A 12 -3.23 0.05 1.53
C TYR A 12 -3.22 1.54 1.15
N LYS A 13 -2.92 2.45 2.10
CA LYS A 13 -2.90 3.88 1.82
C LYS A 13 -1.65 4.27 1.02
N ASP A 14 -1.89 5.09 0.00
CA ASP A 14 -0.88 5.78 -0.78
C ASP A 14 0.06 6.62 0.14
N PRO A 15 1.39 6.39 0.11
CA PRO A 15 2.39 7.11 0.87
C PRO A 15 2.33 8.63 0.69
N LEU A 16 1.97 9.12 -0.49
CA LEU A 16 1.85 10.56 -0.74
C LEU A 16 0.73 11.17 0.10
N SER A 17 -0.37 10.44 0.28
CA SER A 17 -1.48 10.85 1.15
C SER A 17 -1.12 10.83 2.64
N LEU A 18 -0.09 10.08 3.03
CA LEU A 18 0.46 10.07 4.40
C LEU A 18 1.48 11.18 4.62
N ARG A 19 2.28 11.50 3.59
CA ARG A 19 3.34 12.52 3.63
C ARG A 19 2.81 13.94 3.50
N ASN A 20 1.74 14.13 2.74
CA ASN A 20 1.17 15.45 2.48
C ASN A 20 -0.33 15.48 2.77
N ALA A 21 -0.72 16.24 3.80
CA ALA A 21 -2.11 16.42 4.19
C ALA A 21 -2.97 17.18 3.15
N SER A 22 -2.34 17.93 2.23
CA SER A 22 -3.04 18.60 1.12
C SER A 22 -3.10 17.75 -0.15
N TYR A 23 -2.52 16.54 -0.15
CA TYR A 23 -2.56 15.63 -1.28
C TYR A 23 -4.00 15.15 -1.53
N HIS A 24 -4.50 15.40 -2.73
CA HIS A 24 -5.83 14.96 -3.14
C HIS A 24 -5.77 13.52 -3.62
N ARG A 25 -6.31 12.59 -2.81
CA ARG A 25 -6.49 11.18 -3.20
C ARG A 25 -7.34 11.08 -4.46
N GLY A 26 -6.94 10.23 -5.39
CA GLY A 26 -7.67 10.01 -6.64
C GLY A 26 -7.31 8.67 -7.26
N LYS A 27 -7.55 8.54 -8.58
CA LYS A 27 -7.33 7.28 -9.31
C LYS A 27 -5.93 6.67 -9.09
N LYS A 28 -4.89 7.51 -8.97
CA LYS A 28 -3.52 7.04 -8.67
C LYS A 28 -3.43 6.36 -7.29
N SER A 29 -4.07 6.93 -6.27
CA SER A 29 -4.13 6.32 -4.94
C SER A 29 -4.95 5.01 -4.93
N ASP A 30 -5.99 4.93 -5.76
CA ASP A 30 -6.76 3.69 -5.94
C ASP A 30 -5.91 2.60 -6.61
N VAL A 31 -5.14 2.97 -7.64
CA VAL A 31 -4.19 2.06 -8.33
C VAL A 31 -3.10 1.59 -7.38
N PHE A 32 -2.55 2.48 -6.54
CA PHE A 32 -1.62 2.09 -5.48
C PHE A 32 -2.22 1.02 -4.56
N SER A 33 -3.44 1.27 -4.08
CA SER A 33 -4.15 0.35 -3.18
C SER A 33 -4.38 -1.00 -3.85
N LEU A 34 -4.74 -0.99 -5.14
CA LEU A 34 -4.88 -2.19 -5.96
C LEU A 34 -3.56 -2.96 -6.05
N GLY A 35 -2.42 -2.30 -6.25
CA GLY A 35 -1.11 -2.97 -6.25
C GLY A 35 -0.83 -3.71 -4.95
N VAL A 36 -1.16 -3.12 -3.79
CA VAL A 36 -1.00 -3.78 -2.49
C VAL A 36 -1.91 -5.02 -2.39
N ILE A 37 -3.15 -4.93 -2.86
CA ILE A 37 -4.09 -6.06 -2.89
C ILE A 37 -3.60 -7.16 -3.83
N LEU A 38 -3.10 -6.82 -5.01
CA LEU A 38 -2.56 -7.79 -5.96
C LEU A 38 -1.41 -8.57 -5.34
N TRP A 39 -0.47 -7.89 -4.67
CA TRP A 39 0.61 -8.54 -3.94
C TRP A 39 0.12 -9.42 -2.78
N GLU A 40 -0.88 -8.98 -2.02
CA GLU A 40 -1.48 -9.78 -0.94
C GLU A 40 -2.12 -11.07 -1.48
N VAL A 41 -2.83 -10.98 -2.61
CA VAL A 41 -3.46 -12.13 -3.27
C VAL A 41 -2.42 -13.11 -3.82
N SER A 42 -1.33 -12.62 -4.45
CA SER A 42 -0.31 -13.53 -4.99
C SER A 42 0.51 -14.22 -3.91
N SER A 43 0.81 -13.51 -2.82
CA SER A 43 1.66 -14.02 -1.74
C SER A 43 0.89 -14.78 -0.66
N GLY A 44 -0.40 -14.47 -0.49
CA GLY A 44 -1.19 -14.89 0.66
C GLY A 44 -0.64 -14.34 1.99
N LYS A 45 0.12 -13.23 1.96
CA LYS A 45 0.78 -12.63 3.12
C LYS A 45 0.17 -11.28 3.47
N VAL A 46 0.25 -10.93 4.76
CA VAL A 46 -0.13 -9.61 5.25
C VAL A 46 0.92 -8.58 4.80
N PRO A 47 0.53 -7.45 4.19
CA PRO A 47 1.45 -6.41 3.74
C PRO A 47 2.25 -5.77 4.88
N CYS A 48 3.26 -4.98 4.53
CA CYS A 48 4.20 -4.36 5.47
C CYS A 48 4.94 -5.40 6.33
N GLY A 49 5.23 -6.58 5.77
CA GLY A 49 5.91 -7.67 6.49
C GLY A 49 5.12 -8.22 7.69
N GLY A 50 3.80 -8.15 7.65
CA GLY A 50 2.94 -8.69 8.71
C GLY A 50 2.81 -7.83 9.97
N ARG A 51 3.21 -6.55 9.92
CA ARG A 51 2.98 -5.60 11.01
C ARG A 51 1.49 -5.46 11.29
N THR A 52 1.11 -5.49 12.56
CA THR A 52 -0.31 -5.43 12.98
C THR A 52 -0.66 -4.11 13.69
N LYS A 53 0.34 -3.39 14.23
CA LYS A 53 0.08 -2.12 14.90
C LYS A 53 -0.05 -0.99 13.89
N PRO A 54 -1.11 -0.17 13.95
CA PRO A 54 -1.34 0.89 12.98
C PRO A 54 -0.16 1.85 12.79
N HIS A 55 0.53 2.24 13.86
CA HIS A 55 1.69 3.14 13.77
C HIS A 55 2.89 2.51 13.05
N GLU A 56 3.13 1.21 13.23
CA GLU A 56 4.22 0.49 12.55
C GLU A 56 3.93 0.38 11.04
N ILE A 57 2.66 0.16 10.68
CA ILE A 57 2.22 0.10 9.28
C ILE A 57 2.33 1.49 8.62
N VAL A 58 1.91 2.54 9.33
CA VAL A 58 2.02 3.93 8.83
C VAL A 58 3.47 4.30 8.58
N VAL A 59 4.39 4.01 9.52
CA VAL A 59 5.83 4.25 9.34
C VAL A 59 6.36 3.47 8.13
N CYS A 60 6.00 2.19 8.02
CA CYS A 60 6.40 1.34 6.90
C CYS A 60 6.01 1.97 5.54
N ARG A 61 4.77 2.44 5.38
CA ARG A 61 4.32 3.10 4.15
C ARG A 61 4.91 4.50 3.97
N PHE A 62 5.04 5.27 5.06
CA PHE A 62 5.65 6.59 5.04
C PHE A 62 7.10 6.55 4.52
N ASP A 63 7.86 5.53 4.91
CA ASP A 63 9.26 5.33 4.49
C ASP A 63 9.38 4.81 3.04
N GLY A 64 8.26 4.56 2.35
CA GLY A 64 8.26 4.07 0.97
C GLY A 64 8.54 2.57 0.85
N TYR A 65 8.37 1.79 1.92
CA TYR A 65 8.58 0.35 1.87
C TYR A 65 7.66 -0.33 0.84
N ARG A 66 8.29 -1.15 -0.01
CA ARG A 66 7.62 -2.02 -0.99
C ARG A 66 7.76 -3.46 -0.55
N ASP A 67 6.63 -4.16 -0.51
CA ASP A 67 6.62 -5.57 -0.15
C ASP A 67 7.37 -6.38 -1.24
N PRO A 68 8.31 -7.27 -0.86
CA PRO A 68 9.19 -7.94 -1.82
C PRO A 68 8.42 -8.97 -2.66
N PRO A 69 8.88 -9.27 -3.89
CA PRO A 69 8.29 -10.34 -4.68
C PRO A 69 8.25 -11.68 -3.94
N PHE A 70 7.12 -12.40 -4.07
CA PHE A 70 6.94 -13.68 -3.41
C PHE A 70 7.30 -14.85 -4.34
N PRO A 71 8.11 -15.83 -3.90
CA PRO A 71 8.51 -16.97 -4.74
C PRO A 71 7.31 -17.71 -5.33
N GLY A 72 7.37 -17.98 -6.63
CA GLY A 72 6.29 -18.64 -7.37
C GLY A 72 5.21 -17.69 -7.93
N THR A 73 5.29 -16.39 -7.65
CA THR A 73 4.46 -15.39 -8.36
C THR A 73 4.97 -15.25 -9.81
N PRO A 74 4.09 -15.31 -10.83
CA PRO A 74 4.49 -15.07 -12.22
C PRO A 74 5.10 -13.68 -12.42
N GLU A 75 6.10 -13.57 -13.29
CA GLU A 75 6.84 -12.33 -13.53
C GLU A 75 5.93 -11.21 -14.04
N GLU A 76 5.00 -11.54 -14.93
CA GLU A 76 4.01 -10.58 -15.46
C GLU A 76 3.13 -10.00 -14.35
N TYR A 77 2.82 -10.81 -13.33
CA TYR A 77 2.04 -10.38 -12.18
C TYR A 77 2.87 -9.53 -11.22
N ILE A 78 4.17 -9.84 -11.07
CA ILE A 78 5.13 -9.01 -10.34
C ILE A 78 5.22 -7.62 -10.97
N ASN A 79 5.37 -7.57 -12.29
CA ASN A 79 5.42 -6.33 -13.03
C ASN A 79 4.11 -5.55 -12.87
N LEU A 80 2.96 -6.21 -13.00
CA LEU A 80 1.64 -5.56 -12.86
C LEU A 80 1.47 -4.82 -11.52
N TYR A 81 1.71 -5.49 -10.37
CA TYR A 81 1.55 -4.81 -9.08
C TYR A 81 2.67 -3.80 -8.80
N SER A 82 3.86 -3.98 -9.38
CA SER A 82 4.98 -3.03 -9.26
C SER A 82 4.69 -1.73 -10.01
N GLU A 83 4.07 -1.81 -11.20
CA GLU A 83 3.60 -0.63 -11.95
C GLU A 83 2.50 0.11 -11.19
N CYS A 84 1.62 -0.61 -10.50
CA CYS A 84 0.57 -0.01 -9.66
C CYS A 84 1.16 0.83 -8.51
N TRP A 85 2.40 0.56 -8.12
CA TRP A 85 3.10 1.21 -7.02
C TRP A 85 3.94 2.40 -7.47
N HIS A 86 4.10 2.62 -8.77
CA HIS A 86 4.89 3.70 -9.33
C HIS A 86 4.27 5.07 -8.99
N GLU A 87 5.12 6.05 -8.63
CA GLU A 87 4.65 7.38 -8.19
C GLU A 87 4.32 8.32 -9.36
N ASP A 88 4.82 8.01 -10.57
CA ASP A 88 4.68 8.83 -11.80
C ASP A 88 3.41 8.58 -12.63
#